data_AF-A0A9C9X3N6-F1
#
_entry.id   AF-A0A9C9X3N6-F1
#
_cell.length_a   1.000
_cell.length_b   1.000
_cell.length_c   1.000
_cell.angle_alpha   90.00
_cell.angle_beta   90.00
_cell.angle_gamma   90.00
#
_symmetry.space_group_name_H-M   'P 1'
#
loop_
_entity.id
_entity.type
_entity.pdbx_description
1 polymer ?
#
loop_
_entity_poly.entity_id
_entity_poly.type
_entity_poly.pdbx_seq_one_letter_code
_entity_poly.pdbx_strand_id
1 'polypeptide(L)'
;IAPCPAKIVSIKQPAEKERSWFDGAVSIKDVYSVLFPHVVAIKENFREDQVPEDFSFNAGWATLGGMTREAKMENWLAVSGLDHVMKIFDDIENSRLRNLDFVEAHVCMLGCIGGPFNIENPYIARTNSIQQQIRYQKPIHLDNGQIEQKFGNGYYFLEKPVLPRPTKYFDSDLVTSIKRIKEVERVYQKLRQIDCGCCGAPTCMAFAEDFVRGELELTDCIFLAQEGDIK
;
A
#
# COMPACT_ATOMS: atom_id res chain seq x y z
N ILE A 1 -8.39 12.02 3.60
CA ILE A 1 -8.12 11.99 2.14
C ILE A 1 -6.91 11.09 1.90
N ALA A 2 -6.95 10.16 0.95
CA ALA A 2 -5.93 9.13 0.79
C ALA A 2 -5.55 8.90 -0.69
N PRO A 3 -4.28 8.54 -0.98
CA PRO A 3 -3.81 8.21 -2.32
C PRO A 3 -4.04 6.74 -2.71
N CYS A 4 -4.51 5.89 -1.79
CA CYS A 4 -4.58 4.45 -2.02
C CYS A 4 -5.76 3.79 -1.27
N PRO A 5 -6.48 2.83 -1.89
CA PRO A 5 -7.54 2.06 -1.25
C PRO A 5 -7.03 1.22 -0.06
N ALA A 6 -5.73 0.87 -0.01
CA ALA A 6 -5.15 0.17 1.13
C ALA A 6 -5.36 0.91 2.46
N LYS A 7 -5.56 2.24 2.43
CA LYS A 7 -5.93 3.01 3.63
C LYS A 7 -7.31 2.63 4.18
N ILE A 8 -8.26 2.24 3.33
CA ILE A 8 -9.56 1.71 3.76
C ILE A 8 -9.36 0.40 4.52
N VAL A 9 -8.48 -0.48 4.03
CA VAL A 9 -8.15 -1.75 4.71
C VAL A 9 -7.48 -1.48 6.06
N SER A 10 -6.50 -0.56 6.12
CA SER A 10 -5.84 -0.20 7.39
C SER A 10 -6.79 0.41 8.42
N ILE A 11 -7.94 0.93 7.99
CA ILE A 11 -8.99 1.45 8.87
C ILE A 11 -9.88 0.32 9.39
N LYS A 12 -10.32 -0.56 8.50
CA LYS A 12 -11.24 -1.66 8.83
C LYS A 12 -10.55 -2.83 9.55
N GLN A 13 -9.28 -3.05 9.25
CA GLN A 13 -8.45 -4.14 9.75
C GLN A 13 -7.06 -3.57 10.13
N PRO A 14 -6.98 -2.77 11.19
CA PRO A 14 -5.70 -2.23 11.66
C PRO A 14 -4.81 -3.40 12.10
N ALA A 15 -3.62 -3.53 11.52
CA ALA A 15 -2.76 -4.68 11.78
C ALA A 15 -2.13 -4.63 13.19
N GLU A 16 -1.95 -3.43 13.75
CA GLU A 16 -1.16 -3.19 14.96
C GLU A 16 -1.92 -2.54 16.13
N LYS A 17 -3.17 -2.15 15.91
CA LYS A 17 -4.03 -1.47 16.89
C LYS A 17 -5.32 -2.23 17.11
N GLU A 18 -5.96 -2.03 18.26
CA GLU A 18 -7.31 -2.55 18.48
C GLU A 18 -8.35 -1.90 17.55
N ARG A 19 -8.17 -0.62 17.24
CA ARG A 19 -9.03 0.15 16.33
C ARG A 19 -8.23 1.21 15.58
N SER A 20 -8.74 1.62 14.42
CA SER A 20 -8.22 2.79 13.73
C SER A 20 -8.66 4.08 14.41
N TRP A 21 -7.84 5.12 14.29
CA TRP A 21 -8.16 6.48 14.71
C TRP A 21 -8.89 7.29 13.64
N PHE A 22 -9.05 6.70 12.44
CA PHE A 22 -9.76 7.30 11.33
C PHE A 22 -11.08 6.57 11.13
N ASP A 23 -12.16 7.32 10.92
CA ASP A 23 -13.49 6.75 10.62
C ASP A 23 -13.63 6.30 9.17
N GLY A 24 -12.81 6.85 8.26
CA GLY A 24 -12.91 6.57 6.84
C GLY A 24 -11.78 7.15 6.01
N ALA A 25 -11.78 6.79 4.73
CA ALA A 25 -10.85 7.30 3.74
C ALA A 25 -11.63 7.71 2.49
N VAL A 26 -11.24 8.86 1.92
CA VAL A 26 -11.81 9.40 0.68
C VAL A 26 -10.67 9.57 -0.31
N SER A 27 -10.90 9.15 -1.57
CA SER A 27 -9.96 9.26 -2.67
C SER A 27 -9.60 10.72 -2.98
N ILE A 28 -8.32 10.99 -3.26
CA ILE A 28 -7.88 12.31 -3.75
C ILE A 28 -8.63 12.68 -5.04
N LYS A 29 -8.79 11.72 -5.96
CA LYS A 29 -9.51 11.91 -7.22
C LYS A 29 -10.94 12.38 -7.03
N ASP A 30 -11.63 11.83 -6.04
CA ASP A 30 -13.06 12.12 -5.81
C ASP A 30 -13.27 13.51 -5.21
N VAL A 31 -12.33 14.00 -4.40
CA VAL A 31 -12.43 15.32 -3.76
C VAL A 31 -11.75 16.45 -4.55
N TYR A 32 -10.94 16.14 -5.54
CA TYR A 32 -10.10 17.13 -6.20
C TYR A 32 -10.88 18.26 -6.84
N SER A 33 -11.94 17.96 -7.60
CA SER A 33 -12.77 18.98 -8.26
C SER A 33 -13.47 19.89 -7.25
N VAL A 34 -13.79 19.36 -6.07
CA VAL A 34 -14.38 20.13 -4.96
C VAL A 34 -13.34 21.03 -4.32
N LEU A 35 -12.12 20.53 -4.08
CA LEU A 35 -11.07 21.28 -3.37
C LEU A 35 -10.32 22.27 -4.27
N PHE A 36 -10.17 21.99 -5.56
CA PHE A 36 -9.32 22.77 -6.46
C PHE A 36 -9.70 24.26 -6.54
N PRO A 37 -10.98 24.65 -6.68
CA PRO A 37 -11.37 26.07 -6.67
C PRO A 37 -10.99 26.78 -5.37
N HIS A 38 -11.13 26.11 -4.22
CA HIS A 38 -10.74 26.66 -2.93
C HIS A 38 -9.22 26.84 -2.83
N VAL A 39 -8.44 25.89 -3.34
CA VAL A 39 -6.98 26.00 -3.39
C VAL A 39 -6.55 27.17 -4.27
N VAL A 40 -7.19 27.38 -5.43
CA VAL A 40 -6.91 28.54 -6.30
C VAL A 40 -7.19 29.85 -5.57
N ALA A 41 -8.36 29.98 -4.93
CA ALA A 41 -8.74 31.17 -4.18
C ALA A 41 -7.79 31.47 -3.00
N ILE A 42 -7.32 30.43 -2.30
CA ILE A 42 -6.31 30.56 -1.25
C ILE A 42 -5.00 31.09 -1.84
N LYS A 43 -4.55 30.58 -2.99
CA LYS A 43 -3.29 31.01 -3.62
C LYS A 43 -3.32 32.47 -4.07
N GLU A 44 -4.47 32.97 -4.54
CA GLU A 44 -4.62 34.37 -4.95
C GLU A 44 -4.48 35.35 -3.79
N ASN A 45 -4.95 34.96 -2.60
CA ASN A 45 -4.94 35.79 -1.40
C ASN A 45 -3.95 35.29 -0.34
N PHE A 46 -2.99 34.44 -0.74
CA PHE A 46 -2.07 33.81 0.18
C PHE A 46 -1.15 34.84 0.82
N ARG A 47 -1.00 34.76 2.14
CA ARG A 47 -0.01 35.54 2.87
C ARG A 47 0.84 34.60 3.74
N GLU A 48 2.15 34.79 3.70
CA GLU A 48 3.08 33.94 4.45
C GLU A 48 2.85 33.97 5.96
N ASP A 49 2.34 35.07 6.51
CA ASP A 49 2.03 35.21 7.94
C ASP A 49 0.84 34.37 8.41
N GLN A 50 0.07 33.78 7.48
CA GLN A 50 -1.02 32.85 7.81
C GLN A 50 -0.51 31.41 8.05
N VAL A 51 0.74 31.12 7.69
CA VAL A 51 1.33 29.80 7.88
C VAL A 51 1.69 29.64 9.37
N PRO A 52 1.15 28.62 10.07
CA PRO A 52 1.51 28.38 11.47
C PRO A 52 3.02 28.24 11.66
N GLU A 53 3.56 28.76 12.77
CA GLU A 53 5.00 28.69 13.06
C GLU A 53 5.50 27.24 13.21
N ASP A 54 4.62 26.32 13.62
CA ASP A 54 4.88 24.90 13.73
C ASP A 54 4.69 24.13 12.41
N PHE A 55 4.34 24.82 11.32
CA PHE A 55 4.27 24.20 10.00
C PHE A 55 5.66 23.96 9.41
N SER A 56 5.93 22.73 9.03
CA SER A 56 7.07 22.37 8.19
C SER A 56 6.60 21.60 6.96
N PHE A 57 7.08 22.01 5.79
CA PHE A 57 6.91 21.23 4.58
C PHE A 57 7.98 20.13 4.53
N ASN A 58 7.56 18.87 4.59
CA ASN A 58 8.38 17.74 4.18
C ASN A 58 7.58 16.93 3.16
N ALA A 59 8.21 16.44 2.09
CA ALA A 59 7.51 15.45 1.25
C ALA A 59 7.54 14.04 1.87
N GLY A 60 8.20 13.91 3.03
CA GLY A 60 8.04 12.83 3.98
C GLY A 60 8.15 11.43 3.36
N TRP A 61 7.18 10.60 3.73
CA TRP A 61 7.13 9.17 3.37
C TRP A 61 6.33 8.89 2.09
N ALA A 62 5.95 9.93 1.35
CA ALA A 62 5.11 9.78 0.16
C ALA A 62 5.89 9.26 -1.05
N THR A 63 7.20 9.54 -1.10
CA THR A 63 8.11 9.13 -2.18
C THR A 63 9.05 8.03 -1.71
N LEU A 64 9.34 7.08 -2.60
CA LEU A 64 10.32 6.04 -2.37
C LEU A 64 11.69 6.60 -1.93
N GLY A 65 12.24 6.07 -0.84
CA GLY A 65 13.54 6.44 -0.27
C GLY A 65 13.50 7.71 0.58
N GLY A 66 12.31 8.32 0.76
CA GLY A 66 12.15 9.48 1.62
C GLY A 66 12.38 9.14 3.09
N MET A 67 11.91 7.97 3.54
CA MET A 67 12.02 7.58 4.95
C MET A 67 13.46 7.28 5.33
N THR A 68 14.16 6.49 4.51
CA THR A 68 15.56 6.10 4.78
C THR A 68 16.50 7.29 4.75
N ARG A 69 16.26 8.25 3.83
CA ARG A 69 17.03 9.50 3.74
C ARG A 69 16.86 10.38 4.97
N GLU A 70 15.63 10.62 5.39
CA GLU A 70 15.35 11.49 6.56
C GLU A 70 15.83 10.82 7.87
N ALA A 71 15.71 9.50 7.97
CA ALA A 71 16.23 8.73 9.10
C ALA A 71 17.76 8.54 9.08
N LYS A 72 18.46 8.96 8.01
CA LYS A 72 19.90 8.77 7.81
C LYS A 72 20.36 7.32 8.04
N MET A 73 19.56 6.37 7.59
CA MET A 73 19.88 4.96 7.70
C MET A 73 21.13 4.64 6.87
N GLU A 74 21.98 3.73 7.38
CA GLU A 74 23.21 3.30 6.69
C GLU A 74 22.96 2.06 5.83
N ASN A 75 22.49 0.97 6.43
CA ASN A 75 22.24 -0.29 5.73
C ASN A 75 20.76 -0.45 5.41
N TRP A 76 20.33 0.10 4.27
CA TRP A 76 18.93 0.02 3.86
C TRP A 76 18.75 -0.26 2.38
N LEU A 77 17.56 -0.72 2.03
CA LEU A 77 17.09 -0.86 0.66
C LEU A 77 15.70 -0.21 0.52
N ALA A 78 15.51 0.61 -0.50
CA ALA A 78 14.19 1.10 -0.87
C ALA A 78 13.75 0.44 -2.18
N VAL A 79 12.59 -0.19 -2.16
CA VAL A 79 12.01 -0.88 -3.31
C VAL A 79 10.55 -0.48 -3.49
N SER A 80 10.15 -0.27 -4.74
CA SER A 80 8.75 -0.03 -5.09
C SER A 80 8.28 -0.93 -6.22
N GLY A 81 7.00 -1.27 -6.22
CA GLY A 81 6.38 -2.19 -7.18
C GLY A 81 6.23 -3.58 -6.56
N LEU A 82 5.02 -4.11 -6.57
CA LEU A 82 4.67 -5.37 -5.90
C LEU A 82 5.64 -6.52 -6.26
N ASP A 83 5.90 -6.72 -7.56
CA ASP A 83 6.79 -7.79 -8.04
C ASP A 83 8.22 -7.64 -7.52
N HIS A 84 8.70 -6.40 -7.43
CA HIS A 84 10.05 -6.13 -6.93
C HIS A 84 10.11 -6.28 -5.41
N VAL A 85 9.08 -5.85 -4.69
CA VAL A 85 8.96 -6.05 -3.24
C VAL A 85 8.98 -7.55 -2.91
N MET A 86 8.17 -8.36 -3.61
CA MET A 86 8.14 -9.81 -3.42
C MET A 86 9.52 -10.42 -3.63
N LYS A 87 10.19 -10.09 -4.75
CA LYS A 87 11.53 -10.60 -5.04
C LYS A 87 12.57 -10.22 -3.99
N ILE A 88 12.52 -8.99 -3.47
CA ILE A 88 13.43 -8.56 -2.40
C ILE A 88 13.21 -9.38 -1.14
N PHE A 89 11.95 -9.64 -0.78
CA PHE A 89 11.65 -10.48 0.38
C PHE A 89 12.09 -11.93 0.16
N ASP A 90 11.88 -12.49 -1.04
CA ASP A 90 12.41 -13.82 -1.40
C ASP A 90 13.95 -13.87 -1.29
N ASP A 91 14.66 -12.85 -1.76
CA ASP A 91 16.11 -12.79 -1.69
C ASP A 91 16.61 -12.62 -0.23
N ILE A 92 15.84 -11.97 0.64
CA ILE A 92 16.11 -11.91 2.09
C ILE A 92 15.91 -13.28 2.73
N GLU A 93 14.78 -13.95 2.48
CA GLU A 93 14.47 -15.28 3.02
C GLU A 93 15.49 -16.32 2.57
N ASN A 94 15.88 -16.29 1.30
CA ASN A 94 16.93 -17.15 0.74
C ASN A 94 18.35 -16.71 1.13
N SER A 95 18.47 -15.72 2.00
CA SER A 95 19.73 -15.23 2.54
C SER A 95 20.74 -14.77 1.47
N ARG A 96 20.23 -14.25 0.34
CA ARG A 96 21.01 -13.57 -0.69
C ARG A 96 21.25 -12.10 -0.33
N LEU A 97 20.32 -11.50 0.41
CA LEU A 97 20.44 -10.16 0.98
C LEU A 97 20.54 -10.26 2.50
N ARG A 98 21.76 -10.11 3.05
CA ARG A 98 22.04 -10.30 4.49
C ARG A 98 22.45 -9.04 5.24
N ASN A 99 22.90 -8.00 4.54
CA ASN A 99 23.46 -6.79 5.14
C ASN A 99 22.48 -5.61 5.01
N LEU A 100 21.24 -5.80 5.49
CA LEU A 100 20.19 -4.77 5.50
C LEU A 100 19.59 -4.69 6.89
N ASP A 101 19.60 -3.49 7.48
CA ASP A 101 18.94 -3.20 8.76
C ASP A 101 17.49 -2.75 8.54
N PHE A 102 17.18 -2.22 7.36
CA PHE A 102 15.85 -1.70 7.03
C PHE A 102 15.49 -1.85 5.54
N VAL A 103 14.23 -2.19 5.26
CA VAL A 103 13.67 -2.22 3.91
C VAL A 103 12.46 -1.30 3.82
N GLU A 104 12.58 -0.24 3.02
CA GLU A 104 11.44 0.61 2.65
C GLU A 104 10.71 -0.01 1.45
N ALA A 105 9.61 -0.71 1.71
CA ALA A 105 8.83 -1.42 0.71
C ALA A 105 7.52 -0.70 0.36
N HIS A 106 7.35 -0.32 -0.90
CA HIS A 106 6.11 0.27 -1.43
C HIS A 106 5.48 -0.59 -2.51
N VAL A 107 4.18 -0.89 -2.41
CA VAL A 107 3.47 -1.65 -3.44
C VAL A 107 3.35 -0.87 -4.75
N CYS A 108 3.00 0.41 -4.67
CA CYS A 108 2.89 1.28 -5.83
C CYS A 108 4.27 1.74 -6.30
N MET A 109 4.48 1.77 -7.61
CA MET A 109 5.68 2.35 -8.21
C MET A 109 5.87 3.80 -7.74
N LEU A 110 7.11 4.17 -7.39
CA LEU A 110 7.47 5.51 -6.87
C LEU A 110 6.87 5.88 -5.49
N GLY A 111 6.23 4.94 -4.80
CA GLY A 111 5.63 5.15 -3.47
C GLY A 111 4.18 5.61 -3.53
N CYS A 112 3.70 6.25 -2.45
CA CYS A 112 2.32 6.74 -2.34
C CYS A 112 1.94 7.76 -3.43
N ILE A 113 2.91 8.47 -4.04
CA ILE A 113 2.67 9.35 -5.19
C ILE A 113 2.16 8.56 -6.41
N GLY A 114 2.52 7.29 -6.55
CA GLY A 114 1.98 6.38 -7.57
C GLY A 114 0.66 5.72 -7.18
N GLY A 115 0.03 6.13 -6.07
CA GLY A 115 -1.21 5.54 -5.61
C GLY A 115 -2.37 5.75 -6.59
N PRO A 116 -3.28 4.77 -6.74
CA PRO A 116 -4.34 4.79 -7.76
C PRO A 116 -5.44 5.82 -7.50
N PHE A 117 -5.50 6.43 -6.30
CA PHE A 117 -6.43 7.52 -6.02
C PHE A 117 -5.86 8.90 -6.38
N ASN A 118 -4.61 8.99 -6.82
CA ASN A 118 -4.06 10.24 -7.34
C ASN A 118 -4.55 10.53 -8.76
N ILE A 119 -4.56 11.81 -9.15
CA ILE A 119 -4.96 12.26 -10.49
C ILE A 119 -3.75 12.54 -11.37
N GLU A 120 -2.70 13.12 -10.77
CA GLU A 120 -1.52 13.54 -11.49
C GLU A 120 -0.69 12.33 -11.93
N ASN A 121 -0.02 12.47 -13.08
CA ASN A 121 0.94 11.47 -13.52
C ASN A 121 2.04 11.30 -12.44
N PRO A 122 2.38 10.07 -12.04
CA PRO A 122 3.26 9.85 -10.89
C PRO A 122 4.70 10.37 -11.11
N TYR A 123 5.17 10.44 -12.36
CA TYR A 123 6.48 11.01 -12.67
C TYR A 123 6.47 12.54 -12.58
N ILE A 124 5.39 13.18 -13.02
CA ILE A 124 5.17 14.63 -12.87
C ILE A 124 5.04 14.97 -11.40
N ALA A 125 4.18 14.27 -10.66
CA ALA A 125 4.00 14.46 -9.23
C ALA A 125 5.30 14.24 -8.43
N ARG A 126 6.12 13.24 -8.79
CA ARG A 126 7.44 13.04 -8.19
C ARG A 126 8.37 14.22 -8.46
N THR A 127 8.41 14.71 -9.69
CA THR A 127 9.24 15.87 -10.07
C THR A 127 8.81 17.11 -9.28
N ASN A 128 7.51 17.37 -9.23
CA ASN A 128 6.95 18.47 -8.45
C ASN A 128 7.28 18.33 -6.96
N SER A 129 7.14 17.13 -6.38
CA SER A 129 7.50 16.86 -4.99
C SER A 129 8.96 17.19 -4.70
N ILE A 130 9.89 16.79 -5.57
CA ILE A 130 11.32 17.10 -5.42
C ILE A 130 11.56 18.61 -5.51
N GLN A 131 10.95 19.30 -6.48
CA GLN A 131 11.10 20.75 -6.62
C GLN A 131 10.54 21.51 -5.41
N GLN A 132 9.40 21.06 -4.87
CA GLN A 132 8.80 21.64 -3.66
C GLN A 132 9.69 21.42 -2.44
N GLN A 133 10.30 20.23 -2.29
CA GLN A 133 11.29 19.99 -1.24
C GLN A 133 12.45 20.97 -1.32
N ILE A 134 13.07 21.12 -2.50
CA ILE A 134 14.21 22.03 -2.68
C ILE A 134 13.85 23.48 -2.31
N ARG A 135 12.62 23.91 -2.58
CA ARG A 135 12.17 25.29 -2.32
C ARG A 135 11.71 25.54 -0.89
N TYR A 136 11.02 24.58 -0.28
CA TYR A 136 10.22 24.82 0.92
C TYR A 136 10.59 23.91 2.10
N GLN A 137 11.40 22.87 1.90
CA GLN A 137 11.79 21.99 3.00
C GLN A 137 12.67 22.75 3.99
N LYS A 138 12.22 22.76 5.25
CA LYS A 138 12.96 23.35 6.37
C LYS A 138 13.39 22.23 7.34
N PRO A 139 14.54 22.37 8.02
CA PRO A 139 14.90 21.47 9.11
C PRO A 139 13.80 21.44 10.16
N ILE A 140 13.46 20.24 10.63
CA ILE A 140 12.53 20.06 11.74
C ILE A 140 13.37 19.97 13.01
N HIS A 141 13.07 20.81 14.00
CA HIS A 141 13.65 20.67 15.33
C HIS A 141 12.92 19.56 16.07
N LEU A 142 13.67 18.55 16.51
CA LEU A 142 13.16 17.43 17.30
C LEU A 142 13.63 17.58 18.73
N ASP A 143 12.69 17.54 19.68
CA ASP A 143 12.99 17.43 21.10
C ASP A 143 13.34 15.97 21.42
N ASN A 144 14.63 15.66 21.40
CA ASN A 144 15.12 14.31 21.69
C ASN A 144 14.74 13.85 23.09
N GLY A 145 14.67 14.74 24.09
CA GLY A 145 14.30 14.37 25.45
C GLY A 145 12.84 13.92 25.53
N GLN A 146 11.94 14.64 24.83
CA GLN A 146 10.54 14.22 24.73
C GLN A 146 10.40 12.90 23.96
N ILE A 147 11.15 12.71 22.88
CA ILE A 147 11.12 11.48 22.07
C ILE A 147 11.59 10.29 22.89
N GLU A 148 12.72 10.41 23.60
CA GLU A 148 13.28 9.37 24.47
C GLU A 148 12.31 9.02 25.60
N GLN A 149 11.67 10.03 26.22
CA GLN A 149 10.65 9.81 27.25
C GLN A 149 9.45 9.04 26.68
N LYS A 150 8.92 9.45 25.52
CA LYS A 150 7.82 8.76 24.84
C LYS A 150 8.19 7.33 24.47
N PHE A 151 9.42 7.13 23.98
CA PHE A 151 9.94 5.80 23.64
C PHE A 151 10.05 4.90 24.88
N GLY A 152 10.63 5.40 25.97
CA GLY A 152 10.73 4.65 27.24
C GLY A 152 9.37 4.30 27.84
N ASN A 153 8.35 5.13 27.60
CA ASN A 153 6.96 4.87 28.01
C ASN A 153 6.20 3.94 27.04
N GLY A 154 6.84 3.46 25.97
CA GLY A 154 6.23 2.58 24.98
C GLY A 154 5.23 3.25 24.04
N TYR A 155 5.24 4.59 23.93
CA TYR A 155 4.29 5.35 23.10
C TYR A 155 4.34 4.96 21.61
N TYR A 156 5.51 4.56 21.12
CA TYR A 156 5.71 4.16 19.72
C TYR A 156 5.56 2.66 19.49
N PHE A 157 5.24 1.88 20.53
CA PHE A 157 5.07 0.44 20.41
C PHE A 157 3.65 0.08 19.93
N LEU A 158 3.55 -1.07 19.30
CA LEU A 158 2.28 -1.60 18.85
C LEU A 158 1.43 -2.04 20.05
N GLU A 159 0.12 -1.84 19.97
CA GLU A 159 -0.80 -2.24 21.03
C GLU A 159 -0.98 -3.77 21.07
N LYS A 160 -0.93 -4.41 19.89
CA LYS A 160 -1.06 -5.85 19.71
C LYS A 160 0.06 -6.39 18.82
N PRO A 161 0.48 -7.66 18.98
CA PRO A 161 1.46 -8.27 18.10
C PRO A 161 0.90 -8.42 16.69
N VAL A 162 1.76 -8.21 15.69
CA VAL A 162 1.45 -8.56 14.31
C VAL A 162 1.58 -10.07 14.17
N LEU A 163 0.44 -10.76 14.13
CA LEU A 163 0.41 -12.20 13.92
C LEU A 163 0.58 -12.52 12.44
N PRO A 164 1.25 -13.63 12.09
CA PRO A 164 1.28 -14.09 10.71
C PRO A 164 -0.14 -14.31 10.23
N ARG A 165 -0.42 -13.91 8.99
CA ARG A 165 -1.70 -14.26 8.37
C ARG A 165 -1.79 -15.79 8.34
N PRO A 166 -2.95 -16.38 8.68
CA PRO A 166 -3.11 -17.82 8.65
C PRO A 166 -2.73 -18.34 7.26
N THR A 167 -1.70 -19.18 7.17
CA THR A 167 -1.43 -19.94 5.94
C THR A 167 -2.59 -20.90 5.76
N LYS A 168 -3.48 -20.57 4.83
CA LYS A 168 -4.59 -21.44 4.44
C LYS A 168 -4.02 -22.60 3.63
N TYR A 169 -3.59 -23.65 4.30
CA TYR A 169 -3.36 -24.94 3.63
C TYR A 169 -4.70 -25.44 3.05
N PHE A 170 -4.65 -26.03 1.86
CA PHE A 170 -5.86 -26.55 1.22
C PHE A 170 -6.53 -27.64 2.06
N ASP A 171 -5.75 -28.58 2.58
CA ASP A 171 -6.17 -29.61 3.55
C ASP A 171 -4.95 -30.10 4.35
N SER A 172 -5.20 -30.77 5.48
CA SER A 172 -4.14 -31.43 6.27
C SER A 172 -3.64 -32.74 5.65
N ASP A 173 -4.40 -33.34 4.73
CA ASP A 173 -4.03 -34.59 4.06
C ASP A 173 -3.53 -34.35 2.63
N LEU A 174 -2.47 -35.07 2.28
CA LEU A 174 -1.79 -34.94 0.99
C LEU A 174 -2.70 -35.31 -0.19
N VAL A 175 -3.57 -36.31 -0.01
CA VAL A 175 -4.40 -36.83 -1.11
C VAL A 175 -5.47 -35.82 -1.52
N THR A 176 -6.16 -35.21 -0.56
CA THR A 176 -7.14 -34.16 -0.83
C THR A 176 -6.46 -32.90 -1.35
N SER A 177 -5.27 -32.56 -0.82
CA SER A 177 -4.46 -31.46 -1.36
C SER A 177 -4.14 -31.67 -2.86
N ILE A 178 -3.70 -32.87 -3.26
CA ILE A 178 -3.44 -33.18 -4.68
C ILE A 178 -4.72 -33.09 -5.53
N LYS A 179 -5.86 -33.59 -5.02
CA LYS A 179 -7.14 -33.49 -5.73
C LYS A 179 -7.56 -32.03 -5.95
N ARG A 180 -7.40 -31.19 -4.93
CA ARG A 180 -7.72 -29.76 -5.02
C ARG A 180 -6.78 -29.00 -5.93
N ILE A 181 -5.47 -29.29 -5.90
CA ILE A 181 -4.51 -28.70 -6.87
C ILE A 181 -4.94 -29.01 -8.30
N LYS A 182 -5.33 -30.27 -8.60
CA LYS A 182 -5.85 -30.64 -9.93
C LYS A 182 -7.14 -29.89 -10.29
N GLU A 183 -7.99 -29.64 -9.30
CA GLU A 183 -9.22 -28.87 -9.53
C GLU A 183 -8.93 -27.38 -9.78
N VAL A 184 -7.97 -26.80 -9.06
CA VAL A 184 -7.48 -25.43 -9.30
C VAL A 184 -6.96 -25.32 -10.73
N GLU A 185 -6.11 -26.25 -11.17
CA GLU A 185 -5.62 -26.29 -12.55
C GLU A 185 -6.78 -26.40 -13.55
N ARG A 186 -7.77 -27.28 -13.30
CA ARG A 186 -8.94 -27.45 -14.17
C ARG A 186 -9.75 -26.16 -14.31
N VAL A 187 -9.94 -25.42 -13.22
CA VAL A 187 -10.67 -24.15 -13.21
C VAL A 187 -9.84 -23.07 -13.91
N TYR A 188 -8.55 -22.97 -13.60
CA TYR A 188 -7.63 -22.03 -14.21
C TYR A 188 -7.59 -22.16 -15.74
N GLN A 189 -7.59 -23.38 -16.27
CA GLN A 189 -7.62 -23.63 -17.72
C GLN A 189 -8.91 -23.16 -18.41
N LYS A 190 -10.00 -22.95 -17.67
CA LYS A 190 -11.25 -22.38 -18.21
C LYS A 190 -11.27 -20.86 -18.20
N LEU A 191 -10.39 -20.22 -17.43
CA LEU A 191 -10.29 -18.77 -17.37
C LEU A 191 -9.55 -18.24 -18.60
N ARG A 192 -9.69 -16.93 -18.86
CA ARG A 192 -8.97 -16.26 -19.94
C ARG A 192 -7.45 -16.13 -19.69
N GLN A 193 -7.00 -16.31 -18.45
CA GLN A 193 -5.59 -16.24 -18.06
C GLN A 193 -4.92 -14.91 -18.45
N ILE A 194 -5.68 -13.81 -18.34
CA ILE A 194 -5.21 -12.44 -18.64
C ILE A 194 -5.06 -11.56 -17.40
N ASP A 195 -5.31 -12.10 -16.20
CA ASP A 195 -5.14 -11.43 -14.91
C ASP A 195 -5.77 -10.02 -14.84
N CYS A 196 -6.98 -9.88 -15.39
CA CYS A 196 -7.66 -8.59 -15.53
C CYS A 196 -8.07 -7.92 -14.19
N GLY A 197 -8.13 -8.67 -13.10
CA GLY A 197 -8.52 -8.16 -11.78
C GLY A 197 -10.00 -7.75 -11.63
N CYS A 198 -10.85 -7.91 -12.65
CA CYS A 198 -12.22 -7.40 -12.63
C CYS A 198 -13.13 -8.04 -11.56
N CYS A 199 -12.84 -9.29 -11.16
CA CYS A 199 -13.56 -9.98 -10.09
C CYS A 199 -12.98 -9.70 -8.69
N GLY A 200 -11.96 -8.85 -8.57
CA GLY A 200 -11.27 -8.55 -7.32
C GLY A 200 -10.13 -9.50 -6.96
N ALA A 201 -10.00 -10.66 -7.63
CA ALA A 201 -8.84 -11.52 -7.50
C ALA A 201 -7.62 -10.94 -8.25
N PRO A 202 -6.41 -10.99 -7.68
CA PRO A 202 -5.22 -10.38 -8.30
C PRO A 202 -4.74 -11.12 -9.56
N THR A 203 -5.01 -12.42 -9.66
CA THR A 203 -4.70 -13.24 -10.84
C THR A 203 -5.84 -14.24 -11.10
N CYS A 204 -5.93 -14.75 -12.32
CA CYS A 204 -6.82 -15.86 -12.66
C CYS A 204 -6.48 -17.11 -11.84
N MET A 205 -5.20 -17.32 -11.48
CA MET A 205 -4.81 -18.42 -10.60
C MET A 205 -5.38 -18.23 -9.20
N ALA A 206 -5.26 -17.04 -8.62
CA ALA A 206 -5.85 -16.72 -7.31
C ALA A 206 -7.37 -16.93 -7.32
N PHE A 207 -8.07 -16.49 -8.38
CA PHE A 207 -9.50 -16.76 -8.54
C PHE A 207 -9.81 -18.27 -8.52
N ALA A 208 -9.03 -19.08 -9.24
CA ALA A 208 -9.22 -20.52 -9.27
C ALA A 208 -8.99 -21.16 -7.88
N GLU A 209 -7.99 -20.71 -7.13
CA GLU A 209 -7.76 -21.14 -5.75
C GLU A 209 -8.94 -20.80 -4.84
N ASP A 210 -9.42 -19.56 -4.90
CA ASP A 210 -10.51 -19.06 -4.07
C ASP A 210 -11.84 -19.77 -4.38
N PHE A 211 -12.09 -20.10 -5.66
CA PHE A 211 -13.21 -20.95 -6.06
C PHE A 211 -13.12 -22.34 -5.43
N VAL A 212 -11.96 -22.99 -5.52
CA VAL A 212 -11.77 -24.35 -4.95
C VAL A 212 -11.83 -24.35 -3.42
N ARG A 213 -11.51 -23.22 -2.78
CA ARG A 213 -11.72 -23.01 -1.34
C ARG A 213 -13.19 -22.74 -0.98
N GLY A 214 -14.06 -22.54 -1.96
CA GLY A 214 -15.48 -22.21 -1.75
C GLY A 214 -15.69 -20.77 -1.26
N GLU A 215 -14.73 -19.88 -1.49
CA GLU A 215 -14.81 -18.47 -1.09
C GLU A 215 -15.57 -17.61 -2.13
N LEU A 216 -15.72 -18.13 -3.35
CA LEU A 216 -16.40 -17.46 -4.45
C LEU A 216 -17.03 -18.47 -5.41
N GLU A 217 -17.90 -17.99 -6.31
CA GLU A 217 -18.56 -18.79 -7.35
C GLU A 217 -17.91 -18.55 -8.73
N LEU A 218 -18.04 -19.51 -9.66
CA LEU A 218 -17.50 -19.31 -11.03
C LEU A 218 -18.10 -18.09 -11.74
N THR A 219 -19.34 -17.74 -11.41
CA THR A 219 -20.08 -16.58 -11.90
C THR A 219 -19.52 -15.26 -11.41
N ASP A 220 -18.66 -15.25 -10.38
CA ASP A 220 -17.96 -14.04 -9.95
C ASP A 220 -16.90 -13.60 -10.98
N CYS A 221 -16.47 -14.51 -11.88
CA CYS A 221 -15.71 -14.13 -13.05
C CYS A 221 -16.64 -13.55 -14.11
N ILE A 222 -16.51 -12.24 -14.38
CA ILE A 222 -17.32 -11.51 -15.36
C ILE A 222 -17.35 -12.15 -16.75
N PHE A 223 -16.27 -12.82 -17.16
CA PHE A 223 -16.19 -13.46 -18.47
C PHE A 223 -16.89 -14.81 -18.51
N LEU A 224 -16.84 -15.58 -17.42
CA LEU A 224 -17.56 -16.85 -17.31
C LEU A 224 -19.06 -16.63 -17.10
N ALA A 225 -19.45 -15.57 -16.39
CA ALA A 225 -20.85 -15.19 -16.24
C ALA A 225 -21.50 -14.89 -17.60
N GLN A 226 -20.83 -14.09 -18.45
CA GLN A 226 -21.35 -13.72 -19.77
C GLN A 226 -21.44 -14.90 -20.76
N GLU A 227 -20.56 -15.90 -20.64
CA GLU A 227 -20.63 -17.12 -21.46
C GLU A 227 -21.83 -18.01 -21.06
N GLY A 228 -22.35 -17.86 -19.83
CA GLY A 228 -23.56 -18.54 -19.36
C GLY A 228 -24.87 -17.98 -19.93
N ASP A 229 -24.88 -16.71 -20.36
CA ASP A 229 -26.05 -16.00 -20.91
C ASP A 229 -26.18 -16.16 -22.44
N ILE A 230 -25.24 -16.85 -23.09
CA ILE A 230 -25.32 -17.23 -24.51
C ILE A 230 -25.75 -18.70 -24.59
N LYS A 231 -27.02 -18.97 -24.31
CA LYS A 231 -27.71 -20.21 -24.68
C LYS A 231 -29.07 -19.93 -25.27
#